data_AF-A0A3M0D0K0-F1
#
_entry.id   AF-A0A3M0D0K0-F1
#
_cell.length_a   1.000
_cell.length_b   1.000
_cell.length_c   1.000
_cell.angle_alpha   90.00
_cell.angle_beta   90.00
_cell.angle_gamma   90.00
#
_symmetry.space_group_name_H-M   'P 1'
#
loop_
_entity.id
_entity.type
_entity.pdbx_description
1 polymer ?
#
loop_
_entity_poly.entity_id
_entity_poly.type
_entity_poly.pdbx_seq_one_letter_code
_entity_poly.pdbx_strand_id
1 'polypeptide(L)' 'MNGALVLTGLLLIAVGAAMMVFPLRVRSYVPPRQWRQDPERAERRQVRRARAIGGLIAVGFGCPALLAGLVL' A
#
# COMPACT_ATOMS: atom_id res chain seq x y z
N MET A 1 10.62 -17.58 -17.14
CA MET A 1 9.36 -17.34 -16.40
C MET A 1 9.47 -17.91 -14.99
N ASN A 2 9.74 -17.02 -14.03
CA ASN A 2 9.93 -17.33 -12.63
C ASN A 2 8.62 -17.12 -11.86
N GLY A 3 7.91 -18.22 -11.61
CA GLY A 3 6.61 -18.21 -10.93
C GLY A 3 6.64 -17.60 -9.52
N ALA A 4 7.74 -17.72 -8.78
CA ALA A 4 7.86 -17.16 -7.44
C ALA A 4 7.86 -15.62 -7.46
N LEU A 5 8.57 -15.02 -8.42
CA LEU A 5 8.59 -13.58 -8.63
C LEU A 5 7.23 -13.06 -9.12
N VAL A 6 6.58 -13.79 -10.03
CA VAL A 6 5.23 -13.46 -10.50
C VAL A 6 4.23 -13.43 -9.34
N LEU A 7 4.21 -14.49 -8.52
CA LEU A 7 3.33 -14.56 -7.35
C LEU A 7 3.62 -13.45 -6.33
N THR A 8 4.90 -13.17 -6.09
CA THR A 8 5.31 -12.08 -5.20
C THR A 8 4.84 -10.72 -5.72
N GLY A 9 5.02 -10.46 -7.02
CA GLY A 9 4.54 -9.25 -7.68
C GLY A 9 3.03 -9.07 -7.55
N LEU A 10 2.26 -10.12 -7.85
CA LEU A 10 0.80 -10.11 -7.70
C LEU A 10 0.37 -9.86 -6.25
N LEU A 11 1.03 -10.50 -5.28
CA LEU A 11 0.74 -10.30 -3.87
C LEU A 11 1.00 -8.87 -3.44
N LEU A 12 2.13 -8.28 -3.83
CA LEU A 12 2.47 -6.89 -3.52
C LEU A 12 1.47 -5.91 -4.15
N ILE A 13 1.06 -6.15 -5.40
CA ILE A 13 0.02 -5.35 -6.07
C ILE A 13 -1.30 -5.45 -5.29
N ALA A 14 -1.73 -6.65 -4.91
CA ALA A 14 -2.96 -6.86 -4.16
C ALA A 14 -2.93 -6.16 -2.79
N VAL A 15 -1.81 -6.28 -2.05
CA VAL A 15 -1.62 -5.60 -0.75
C VAL A 15 -1.66 -4.08 -0.93
N GLY A 16 -0.88 -3.54 -1.87
CA GLY A 16 -0.85 -2.09 -2.10
C GLY A 16 -2.21 -1.54 -2.55
N ALA A 17 -2.94 -2.27 -3.40
CA ALA A 17 -4.30 -1.93 -3.80
C ALA A 17 -5.28 -1.97 -2.62
N ALA A 18 -5.23 -3.00 -1.77
CA ALA A 18 -6.06 -3.10 -0.58
C ALA A 18 -5.83 -1.92 0.39
N MET A 19 -4.58 -1.47 0.55
CA MET A 19 -4.25 -0.28 1.35
C MET A 19 -4.84 1.00 0.76
N MET A 20 -4.89 1.12 -0.58
CA MET A 20 -5.47 2.28 -1.27
C MET A 20 -7.01 2.30 -1.19
N VAL A 21 -7.64 1.12 -1.25
CA VAL A 21 -9.11 0.94 -1.18
C VAL A 21 -9.62 1.07 0.26
N PHE A 22 -8.90 0.51 1.24
CA PHE A 22 -9.30 0.51 2.66
C PHE A 22 -8.29 1.24 3.56
N PRO A 23 -8.02 2.54 3.33
CA PRO A 23 -6.96 3.28 4.01
C PRO A 23 -7.17 3.45 5.54
N LEU A 24 -8.40 3.26 6.02
CA LEU A 24 -8.74 3.33 7.45
C LEU A 24 -8.73 1.98 8.15
N ARG A 25 -8.68 0.87 7.39
CA ARG A 25 -8.59 -0.49 7.96
C ARG A 25 -7.14 -0.96 8.15
N VAL A 26 -6.18 -0.19 7.65
CA VAL A 26 -4.74 -0.47 7.80
C VAL A 26 -4.18 0.20 9.04
N ARG A 27 -2.99 -0.23 9.47
CA ARG A 27 -2.28 0.34 10.62
C ARG A 27 -2.28 1.88 10.55
N SER A 28 -2.59 2.52 11.67
CA SER A 28 -2.55 3.98 11.74
C SER A 28 -1.11 4.48 11.61
N TYR A 29 -0.88 5.34 10.62
CA TYR A 29 0.37 6.07 10.39
C TYR A 29 0.33 7.46 11.05
N VAL A 30 -0.75 7.80 11.74
CA VAL A 30 -0.98 9.10 12.39
C VAL A 30 -0.95 8.92 13.91
N PRO A 31 -0.27 9.79 14.67
CA PRO A 31 -0.19 9.65 16.11
C PRO A 31 -1.56 9.69 16.81
N PRO A 32 -1.80 8.89 17.87
CA PRO A 32 -3.07 8.90 18.61
C PRO A 32 -3.49 10.26 19.18
N ARG A 33 -2.53 11.16 19.42
CA ARG A 33 -2.80 12.53 19.87
C ARG A 33 -3.51 13.37 18.81
N GLN A 34 -3.17 13.20 17.53
CA GLN A 34 -3.83 13.92 16.44
C GLN A 34 -5.27 13.46 16.26
N TRP A 35 -5.54 12.16 16.39
CA TRP A 35 -6.92 11.64 16.36
C TRP A 35 -7.82 12.23 17.46
N ARG A 36 -7.27 12.55 18.62
CA ARG A 36 -8.01 13.17 19.73
C ARG A 36 -8.21 14.68 19.58
N GLN A 37 -7.25 15.38 18.98
CA GLN A 37 -7.29 16.84 18.85
C GLN A 37 -8.01 17.31 17.59
N ASP A 38 -7.81 16.62 16.47
CA ASP A 38 -8.32 16.97 15.15
C ASP A 38 -8.54 15.69 14.33
N PRO A 39 -9.65 14.97 14.58
CA PRO A 39 -9.93 13.69 13.93
C PRO A 39 -10.06 13.81 12.41
N GLU A 40 -10.64 14.90 11.90
CA GLU A 40 -10.81 15.10 10.47
C GLU A 40 -9.47 15.25 9.73
N ARG A 41 -8.51 15.97 10.34
CA ARG A 41 -7.18 16.13 9.75
C ARG A 41 -6.35 14.86 9.91
N ALA A 42 -6.54 14.13 11.00
CA ALA A 42 -5.92 12.83 11.20
C ALA A 42 -6.38 11.82 10.14
N GLU A 43 -7.69 11.76 9.86
CA GLU A 43 -8.27 10.94 8.81
C GLU A 43 -7.69 11.27 7.43
N ARG A 44 -7.71 12.56 7.04
CA ARG A 44 -7.15 13.00 5.76
C ARG A 44 -5.67 12.64 5.61
N ARG A 45 -4.88 12.78 6.68
CA ARG A 45 -3.46 12.38 6.69
C ARG A 45 -3.29 10.86 6.59
N GLN A 46 -4.10 10.09 7.30
CA GLN A 46 -4.09 8.64 7.25
C GLN A 46 -4.41 8.16 5.83
N VAL A 47 -5.48 8.68 5.22
CA VAL A 47 -5.87 8.34 3.85
C VAL A 47 -4.76 8.66 2.85
N ARG A 48 -4.17 9.85 2.94
CA ARG A 48 -3.07 10.25 2.05
C ARG A 48 -1.85 9.35 2.21
N ARG A 49 -1.46 9.03 3.45
CA ARG A 49 -0.30 8.17 3.75
C ARG A 49 -0.54 6.73 3.32
N ALA A 50 -1.69 6.16 3.67
CA ALA A 50 -2.06 4.80 3.28
C ALA A 50 -2.09 4.64 1.76
N ARG A 51 -2.63 5.63 1.03
CA ARG A 51 -2.60 5.62 -0.43
C ARG A 51 -1.21 5.76 -1.02
N ALA A 52 -0.38 6.66 -0.47
CA ALA A 52 1.01 6.83 -0.95
C ALA A 52 1.85 5.57 -0.73
N ILE A 53 1.74 4.96 0.46
CA ILE A 53 2.44 3.70 0.79
C ILE A 53 1.90 2.56 -0.06
N GLY A 54 0.57 2.42 -0.17
CA GLY A 54 -0.06 1.40 -1.00
C GLY A 54 0.35 1.52 -2.47
N GLY A 55 0.39 2.74 -3.01
CA GLY A 55 0.88 3.02 -4.36
C GLY A 55 2.35 2.67 -4.54
N LEU A 56 3.21 2.99 -3.57
CA LEU A 56 4.62 2.61 -3.59
C LEU A 56 4.79 1.08 -3.57
N ILE A 57 4.03 0.36 -2.74
CA ILE A 57 4.08 -1.11 -2.66
C ILE A 57 3.60 -1.73 -3.97
N ALA A 58 2.43 -1.32 -4.48
CA ALA A 58 1.86 -1.92 -5.67
C ALA A 58 2.65 -1.57 -6.94
N VAL A 59 2.91 -0.28 -7.16
CA VAL A 59 3.51 0.21 -8.42
C VAL A 59 5.03 0.21 -8.33
N GLY A 60 5.59 0.63 -7.20
CA GLY A 60 7.04 0.74 -7.03
C GLY A 60 7.76 -0.59 -6.85
N PHE A 61 7.09 -1.60 -6.25
CA PHE A 61 7.69 -2.92 -6.02
C PHE A 61 6.95 -4.05 -6.71
N GLY A 62 5.61 -4.06 -6.63
CA GLY A 62 4.78 -5.12 -7.18
C GLY A 62 4.87 -5.24 -8.71
N CYS A 63 4.69 -4.13 -9.44
CA CYS A 63 4.79 -4.12 -10.90
C CYS A 63 6.19 -4.54 -11.40
N PRO A 64 7.31 -4.00 -10.88
CA PRO A 64 8.64 -4.46 -11.26
C PRO A 64 8.89 -5.94 -10.97
N ALA A 65 8.47 -6.45 -9.80
CA ALA A 65 8.62 -7.86 -9.46
C ALA A 65 7.81 -8.77 -10.40
N LEU A 66 6.59 -8.37 -10.75
CA LEU A 66 5.75 -9.09 -11.71
C LEU A 66 6.41 -9.12 -13.10
N LEU A 67 6.84 -7.97 -13.61
CA LEU A 67 7.50 -7.85 -14.91
C LEU A 67 8.81 -8.67 -14.94
N ALA A 68 9.63 -8.57 -13.90
CA ALA A 68 10.85 -9.35 -13.79
C ALA A 68 10.57 -10.86 -13.76
N GLY A 69 9.52 -11.32 -13.06
CA GLY A 69 9.13 -12.72 -13.03
C GLY A 69 8.56 -13.26 -14.35
N LEU A 70 7.96 -12.38 -15.17
CA LEU A 70 7.51 -12.76 -16.51
C LEU A 70 8.68 -12.89 -17.49
N VAL A 71 9.69 -12.03 -17.37
CA VAL A 71 10.85 -11.98 -18.27
C VAL A 71 11.92 -13.02 -17.93
N LEU A 72 12.28 -13.15 -16.66
CA LEU A 72 13.24 -14.15 -16.13
C LEU A 72 12.55 -15.50 -16.00
#